data_AF-A0A934DVQ6-F1
#
_entry.id   AF-A0A934DVQ6-F1
#
_cell.length_a   1.000
_cell.length_b   1.000
_cell.length_c   1.000
_cell.angle_alpha   90.00
_cell.angle_beta   90.00
_cell.angle_gamma   90.00
#
_symmetry.space_group_name_H-M   'P 1'
#
loop_
_entity.id
_entity.type
_entity.pdbx_description
1 polymer ?
#
loop_
_entity_poly.entity_id
_entity_poly.type
_entity_poly.pdbx_seq_one_letter_code
_entity_poly.pdbx_strand_id
1 'polypeptide(L)'
;MTVQTWITLGLTGLVVLAALWTVLTPNLLRSAIGLALTSALLTLVMFQMDAPLAGVFELSVCAGLITVVFISAISVTRSQGEKAEQSRVASRARAFLPLLGVAAWVGVMLWSSGYVLDVKPPPAGAPMNVRDALWSLRRLDLLGQLLVIFVGVFGVVILFKEKQPAEAGKEAVK
;
A
#
# COMPACT_ATOMS: atom_id res chain seq x y z
N MET A 1 20.91 2.91 -23.90
CA MET A 1 20.21 2.44 -22.69
C MET A 1 21.20 1.60 -21.89
N THR A 2 21.41 1.90 -20.61
CA THR A 2 22.37 1.18 -19.76
C THR A 2 21.75 -0.12 -19.24
N VAL A 3 22.58 -1.08 -18.81
CA VAL A 3 22.10 -2.36 -18.21
C VAL A 3 21.17 -2.09 -17.02
N GLN A 4 21.45 -1.05 -16.24
CA GLN A 4 20.62 -0.60 -15.13
C GLN A 4 19.19 -0.27 -15.58
N THR A 5 19.01 0.45 -16.69
CA THR A 5 17.67 0.78 -17.22
C THR A 5 16.86 -0.47 -17.54
N TRP A 6 17.49 -1.51 -18.09
CA TRP A 6 16.80 -2.78 -18.38
C TRP A 6 16.38 -3.51 -17.11
N ILE A 7 17.23 -3.52 -16.08
CA ILE A 7 16.90 -4.11 -14.78
C ILE A 7 15.71 -3.36 -14.15
N THR A 8 15.74 -2.03 -14.15
CA THR A 8 14.65 -1.21 -13.58
C THR A 8 13.34 -1.41 -14.34
N LEU A 9 13.36 -1.45 -15.68
CA LEU A 9 12.17 -1.73 -16.49
C LEU A 9 11.62 -3.13 -16.24
N GLY A 10 12.49 -4.15 -16.18
CA GLY A 10 12.08 -5.52 -15.87
C GLY A 10 11.46 -5.64 -14.48
N LEU A 11 12.07 -5.02 -13.47
CA LEU A 11 11.56 -5.02 -12.11
C LEU A 11 10.21 -4.29 -11.99
N THR A 12 10.07 -3.14 -12.65
CA THR A 12 8.81 -2.38 -12.69
C THR A 12 7.72 -3.18 -13.39
N GLY A 13 8.05 -3.85 -14.50
CA GLY A 13 7.14 -4.78 -15.16
C GLY A 13 6.68 -5.89 -14.23
N LEU A 14 7.59 -6.45 -13.43
CA LEU A 14 7.26 -7.48 -12.44
C LEU A 14 6.35 -6.95 -11.32
N VAL A 15 6.57 -5.72 -10.85
CA VAL A 15 5.66 -5.04 -9.90
C VAL A 15 4.25 -4.95 -10.48
N VAL A 16 4.11 -4.50 -11.73
CA VAL A 16 2.80 -4.40 -12.40
C VAL A 16 2.15 -5.77 -12.53
N LEU A 17 2.89 -6.79 -12.97
CA LEU A 17 2.36 -8.16 -13.08
C LEU A 17 1.91 -8.73 -11.73
N ALA A 18 2.70 -8.52 -10.67
CA ALA A 18 2.35 -8.93 -9.31
C ALA A 18 1.10 -8.19 -8.80
N ALA A 19 0.97 -6.89 -9.09
CA ALA A 19 -0.20 -6.11 -8.72
C ALA A 19 -1.45 -6.59 -9.47
N LEU A 20 -1.33 -6.90 -10.76
CA LEU A 20 -2.41 -7.47 -11.56
C LEU A 20 -2.85 -8.84 -11.03
N TRP A 21 -1.88 -9.71 -10.74
CA TRP A 21 -2.15 -11.01 -10.13
C TRP A 21 -2.90 -10.85 -8.80
N THR A 22 -2.47 -9.90 -7.97
CA THR A 22 -3.08 -9.59 -6.67
C THR A 22 -4.56 -9.22 -6.80
N VAL A 23 -4.90 -8.34 -7.74
CA VAL A 23 -6.28 -7.85 -7.96
C VAL A 23 -7.17 -8.91 -8.62
N LEU A 24 -6.60 -9.74 -9.50
CA LEU A 24 -7.34 -10.78 -10.23
C LEU A 24 -7.55 -12.06 -9.42
N THR A 25 -6.83 -12.24 -8.31
CA THR A 25 -6.92 -13.44 -7.49
C THR A 25 -8.21 -13.43 -6.67
N PRO A 26 -9.09 -14.44 -6.82
CA PRO A 26 -10.39 -14.47 -6.12
C PRO A 26 -10.27 -14.81 -4.63
N ASN A 27 -9.19 -15.46 -4.23
CA ASN A 27 -8.97 -15.84 -2.84
C ASN A 27 -8.28 -14.69 -2.08
N LEU A 28 -8.94 -14.15 -1.05
CA LEU A 28 -8.45 -13.00 -0.27
C LEU A 28 -7.08 -13.25 0.37
N LEU A 29 -6.81 -14.45 0.89
CA LEU A 29 -5.52 -14.78 1.48
C LEU A 29 -4.40 -14.76 0.42
N ARG A 30 -4.66 -15.34 -0.76
CA ARG A 30 -3.70 -15.31 -1.86
C ARG A 30 -3.51 -13.89 -2.42
N SER A 31 -4.56 -13.08 -2.42
CA SER A 31 -4.47 -11.64 -2.78
C SER A 31 -3.60 -10.89 -1.77
N ALA A 32 -3.78 -11.11 -0.46
CA ALA A 32 -2.92 -10.51 0.56
C ALA A 32 -1.43 -10.90 0.41
N ILE A 33 -1.14 -12.15 0.08
CA ILE A 33 0.23 -12.60 -0.24
C ILE A 33 0.76 -11.91 -1.50
N GLY A 34 -0.08 -11.76 -2.53
CA GLY A 34 0.27 -11.01 -3.74
C GLY A 34 0.59 -9.55 -3.45
N LEU A 35 -0.16 -8.90 -2.56
CA LEU A 35 0.09 -7.53 -2.13
C LEU A 35 1.44 -7.42 -1.41
N ALA A 36 1.77 -8.37 -0.54
CA ALA A 36 3.07 -8.45 0.13
C ALA A 36 4.22 -8.56 -0.87
N LEU A 37 4.08 -9.43 -1.87
CA LEU A 37 5.04 -9.59 -2.96
C LEU A 37 5.19 -8.29 -3.76
N THR A 38 4.08 -7.62 -4.07
CA THR A 38 4.09 -6.35 -4.80
C THR A 38 4.86 -5.28 -4.03
N SER A 39 4.63 -5.17 -2.72
CA SER A 39 5.34 -4.22 -1.84
C SER A 39 6.83 -4.57 -1.67
N ALA A 40 7.19 -5.85 -1.60
CA ALA A 40 8.58 -6.30 -1.57
C ALA A 40 9.32 -6.01 -2.89
N LEU A 41 8.66 -6.16 -4.04
CA LEU A 41 9.23 -5.78 -5.33
C LEU A 41 9.37 -4.25 -5.47
N LEU A 42 8.40 -3.49 -4.96
CA LEU A 42 8.45 -2.03 -4.94
C LEU A 42 9.62 -1.52 -4.07
N THR A 43 9.89 -2.18 -2.95
CA THR A 43 11.08 -1.92 -2.12
C THR A 43 12.37 -2.00 -2.94
N LEU A 44 12.52 -3.04 -3.78
CA LEU A 44 13.69 -3.19 -4.65
C LEU A 44 13.81 -2.06 -5.67
N VAL A 45 12.68 -1.55 -6.18
CA VAL A 45 12.67 -0.38 -7.08
C VAL A 45 13.14 0.87 -6.34
N MET A 46 12.69 1.09 -5.10
CA MET A 46 13.13 2.23 -4.28
C MET A 46 14.63 2.20 -3.98
N PHE A 47 15.20 1.01 -3.73
CA PHE A 47 16.66 0.88 -3.57
C PHE A 47 17.43 1.21 -4.85
N GLN A 48 16.90 0.89 -6.04
CA GLN A 48 17.52 1.28 -7.31
C GLN A 48 17.41 2.78 -7.60
N MET A 49 16.44 3.47 -7.00
CA MET A 49 16.24 4.92 -7.14
C MET A 49 16.99 5.72 -6.06
N ASP A 50 17.98 5.13 -5.40
CA ASP A 50 18.74 5.75 -4.30
C ASP A 50 17.85 6.28 -3.15
N ALA A 51 16.72 5.61 -2.88
CA ALA A 51 15.78 5.95 -1.82
C ALA A 51 15.74 4.88 -0.71
N PRO A 52 16.86 4.61 0.00
CA PRO A 52 16.96 3.48 0.92
C PRO A 52 16.05 3.61 2.15
N LEU A 53 15.86 4.82 2.70
CA LEU A 53 14.94 5.02 3.81
C LEU A 53 13.50 4.67 3.42
N ALA A 54 13.04 5.10 2.24
CA ALA A 54 11.71 4.77 1.74
C ALA A 54 11.56 3.25 1.50
N GLY A 55 12.58 2.60 0.92
CA GLY A 55 12.59 1.15 0.72
C GLY A 55 12.48 0.37 2.03
N VAL A 56 13.23 0.74 3.07
CA VAL A 56 13.14 0.07 4.38
C VAL A 56 11.78 0.27 5.03
N PHE A 57 11.18 1.47 4.93
CA PHE A 57 9.83 1.72 5.44
C PHE A 57 8.77 0.89 4.70
N GLU A 58 8.85 0.83 3.38
CA GLU A 58 7.93 0.02 2.57
C GLU A 58 8.04 -1.48 2.93
N LEU A 59 9.27 -1.99 3.05
CA LEU A 59 9.51 -3.39 3.40
C LEU A 59 9.02 -3.74 4.81
N SER A 60 9.25 -2.86 5.79
CA SER A 60 8.89 -3.11 7.18
C SER A 60 7.39 -2.92 7.42
N VAL A 61 6.82 -1.82 6.95
CA VAL A 61 5.45 -1.42 7.28
C VAL A 61 4.45 -2.07 6.33
N CYS A 62 4.63 -1.89 5.01
CA CYS A 62 3.67 -2.37 4.01
C CYS A 62 3.80 -3.88 3.79
N ALA A 63 4.99 -4.37 3.42
CA ALA A 63 5.21 -5.80 3.17
C ALA A 63 5.20 -6.63 4.47
N GLY A 64 5.63 -6.04 5.59
CA GLY A 64 5.66 -6.69 6.90
C GLY A 64 4.36 -6.50 7.71
N LEU A 65 4.29 -5.42 8.49
CA LEU A 65 3.27 -5.21 9.52
C LEU A 65 1.83 -5.25 8.97
N ILE A 66 1.54 -4.40 7.99
CA ILE A 66 0.19 -4.23 7.44
C ILE A 66 -0.30 -5.55 6.83
N THR A 67 0.57 -6.22 6.07
CA THR A 67 0.26 -7.51 5.45
C THR A 67 -0.06 -8.57 6.49
N VAL A 68 0.74 -8.70 7.56
CA VAL A 68 0.48 -9.70 8.61
C VAL A 68 -0.84 -9.41 9.34
N VAL A 69 -1.16 -8.14 9.61
CA VAL A 69 -2.46 -7.74 10.17
C VAL A 69 -3.61 -8.13 9.23
N PHE A 70 -3.48 -7.90 7.93
CA PHE A 70 -4.50 -8.32 6.96
C PHE A 70 -4.66 -9.83 6.90
N ILE A 71 -3.56 -10.59 6.83
CA ILE A 71 -3.61 -12.05 6.80
C ILE A 71 -4.28 -12.58 8.09
N SER A 72 -3.95 -12.02 9.25
CA SER A 72 -4.59 -12.37 10.52
C SER A 72 -6.09 -12.10 10.49
N ALA A 73 -6.51 -10.90 10.07
CA ALA A 73 -7.92 -10.54 9.96
C ALA A 73 -8.67 -11.46 8.98
N ILE A 74 -8.10 -11.71 7.80
CA ILE A 74 -8.68 -12.60 6.77
C ILE A 74 -8.82 -14.03 7.31
N SER A 75 -7.86 -14.52 8.10
CA SER A 75 -7.89 -15.87 8.67
C SER A 75 -9.01 -16.09 9.69
N VAL A 76 -9.47 -15.03 10.33
CA VAL A 76 -10.55 -15.06 11.33
C VAL A 76 -11.92 -14.98 10.66
N THR A 77 -12.02 -14.39 9.46
CA THR A 77 -13.27 -14.26 8.73
C THR A 77 -13.64 -15.52 7.94
N ARG A 78 -14.87 -16.03 8.07
CA ARG A 78 -15.39 -17.14 7.23
C ARG A 78 -15.80 -16.62 5.86
N SER A 79 -15.23 -17.18 4.77
CA SER A 79 -15.72 -16.90 3.41
C SER A 79 -17.02 -17.68 3.15
N GLN A 80 -18.09 -16.98 2.75
CA GLN A 80 -19.34 -17.60 2.34
C GLN A 80 -19.36 -17.77 0.81
N GLY A 81 -19.20 -19.02 0.34
CA GLY A 81 -19.57 -19.44 -1.01
C GLY A 81 -18.58 -19.11 -2.13
N GLU A 82 -17.56 -19.94 -2.31
CA GLU A 82 -16.51 -19.80 -3.34
C GLU A 82 -17.04 -19.62 -4.78
N LYS A 83 -18.15 -20.29 -5.14
CA LYS A 83 -18.70 -20.23 -6.51
C LYS A 83 -19.39 -18.90 -6.84
N ALA A 84 -20.06 -18.28 -5.87
CA ALA A 84 -20.67 -16.97 -6.04
C ALA A 84 -19.61 -15.85 -6.00
N GLU A 85 -18.53 -16.08 -5.26
CA GLU A 85 -17.40 -15.16 -5.18
C GLU A 85 -16.58 -15.15 -6.48
N GLN A 86 -16.33 -16.32 -7.09
CA GLN A 86 -15.66 -16.42 -8.39
C GLN A 86 -16.43 -15.72 -9.53
N SER A 87 -17.75 -15.85 -9.59
CA SER A 87 -18.57 -15.19 -10.63
C SER A 87 -18.61 -13.67 -10.47
N ARG A 88 -18.63 -13.18 -9.22
CA ARG A 88 -18.50 -11.75 -8.89
C ARG A 88 -17.12 -11.20 -9.23
N VAL A 89 -16.05 -11.92 -8.91
CA VAL A 89 -14.67 -11.52 -9.23
C VAL A 89 -14.47 -11.45 -10.75
N ALA A 90 -14.99 -12.42 -11.51
CA ALA A 90 -14.89 -12.41 -12.97
C ALA A 90 -15.67 -11.27 -13.65
N SER A 91 -16.78 -10.80 -13.05
CA SER A 91 -17.50 -9.61 -13.54
C SER A 91 -16.77 -8.32 -13.16
N ARG A 92 -16.22 -8.26 -11.95
CA ARG A 92 -15.49 -7.10 -11.43
C ARG A 92 -14.14 -6.91 -12.13
N ALA A 93 -13.42 -7.99 -12.43
CA ALA A 93 -12.19 -7.99 -13.22
C ALA A 93 -12.43 -7.40 -14.62
N ARG A 94 -13.56 -7.75 -15.26
CA ARG A 94 -13.97 -7.14 -16.54
C ARG A 94 -14.28 -5.64 -16.42
N ALA A 95 -14.80 -5.19 -15.28
CA ALA A 95 -15.03 -3.76 -15.04
C ALA A 95 -13.73 -2.97 -14.81
N PHE A 96 -12.68 -3.58 -14.25
CA PHE A 96 -11.37 -2.94 -14.06
C PHE A 96 -10.42 -3.06 -15.26
N LEU A 97 -10.68 -4.00 -16.18
CA LEU A 97 -9.93 -4.15 -17.43
C LEU A 97 -9.84 -2.86 -18.27
N PRO A 98 -10.92 -2.09 -18.51
CA PRO A 98 -10.82 -0.84 -19.26
C PRO A 98 -9.99 0.21 -18.51
N LEU A 99 -10.03 0.24 -17.18
CA LEU A 99 -9.23 1.16 -16.38
C LEU A 99 -7.72 0.87 -16.55
N LEU A 100 -7.34 -0.41 -16.56
CA LEU A 100 -5.96 -0.81 -16.84
C LEU A 100 -5.53 -0.43 -18.27
N GLY A 101 -6.44 -0.62 -19.24
CA GLY A 101 -6.23 -0.19 -20.62
C GLY A 101 -5.99 1.32 -20.74
N VAL A 102 -6.80 2.13 -20.05
CA VAL A 102 -6.63 3.59 -19.99
C VAL A 102 -5.30 3.96 -19.34
N ALA A 103 -4.95 3.35 -18.21
CA ALA A 103 -3.67 3.61 -17.54
C ALA A 103 -2.46 3.27 -18.43
N ALA A 104 -2.49 2.13 -19.10
CA ALA A 104 -1.46 1.74 -20.06
C ALA A 104 -1.39 2.71 -21.24
N TRP A 105 -2.54 3.13 -21.77
CA TRP A 105 -2.62 4.08 -22.87
C TRP A 105 -2.06 5.46 -22.49
N VAL A 106 -2.42 5.97 -21.30
CA VAL A 106 -1.86 7.22 -20.76
C VAL A 106 -0.36 7.08 -20.56
N GLY A 107 0.13 5.95 -20.03
CA GLY A 107 1.56 5.70 -19.86
C GLY A 107 2.33 5.72 -21.19
N VAL A 108 1.80 5.05 -22.22
CA VAL A 108 2.38 5.06 -23.58
C VAL A 108 2.32 6.45 -24.19
N MET A 109 1.22 7.18 -24.01
CA MET A 109 1.06 8.53 -24.54
C MET A 109 2.02 9.53 -23.89
N LEU A 110 2.21 9.44 -22.57
CA LEU A 110 3.20 10.24 -21.85
C LEU A 110 4.62 9.90 -22.30
N TRP A 111 4.95 8.62 -22.45
CA TRP A 111 6.25 8.19 -22.95
C TRP A 111 6.50 8.67 -24.39
N SER A 112 5.52 8.52 -25.29
CA SER A 112 5.66 8.89 -26.70
C SER A 112 5.66 10.39 -26.95
N SER A 113 4.97 11.16 -26.09
CA SER A 113 4.99 12.62 -26.13
C SER A 113 6.36 13.23 -25.78
N GLY A 114 7.31 12.42 -25.29
CA GLY A 114 8.61 12.91 -24.85
C GLY A 114 8.50 13.92 -23.71
N TYR A 115 7.40 13.89 -22.95
CA TYR A 115 7.13 14.84 -21.89
C TYR A 115 8.18 14.66 -20.79
N VAL A 116 9.16 15.55 -20.80
CA VAL A 116 10.12 15.66 -19.71
C VAL A 116 9.49 16.59 -18.69
N LEU A 117 9.22 16.05 -17.51
CA LEU A 117 8.91 16.87 -16.34
C LEU A 117 10.14 17.74 -16.06
N ASP A 118 10.11 19.00 -16.50
CA ASP A 118 11.08 20.03 -16.12
C ASP A 118 10.80 20.44 -14.66
N VAL A 119 11.02 19.50 -13.76
CA VAL A 119 11.10 19.79 -12.34
C VAL A 119 12.44 20.48 -12.18
N LYS A 120 12.45 21.80 -12.30
CA LYS A 120 13.57 22.61 -11.83
C LYS A 120 13.76 22.23 -10.36
N PRO A 121 14.82 21.50 -9.99
CA PRO A 121 15.07 21.26 -8.59
C PRO A 121 15.20 22.65 -7.94
N PRO A 122 14.64 22.86 -6.74
CA PRO A 122 14.94 24.08 -5.99
C PRO A 122 16.47 24.26 -5.99
N PRO A 123 16.97 25.50 -6.14
CA PRO A 123 18.40 25.76 -6.26
C PRO A 123 19.11 24.93 -5.21
N ALA A 124 20.07 24.10 -5.64
CA ALA A 124 20.70 23.11 -4.79
C ALA A 124 21.33 23.82 -3.58
N GLY A 125 20.55 23.93 -2.49
CA GLY A 125 21.09 24.22 -1.18
C GLY A 125 22.05 23.10 -0.81
N ALA A 126 22.90 23.34 0.18
CA ALA A 126 23.82 22.33 0.69
C ALA A 126 23.12 20.96 0.80
N PRO A 127 23.78 19.85 0.40
CA PRO A 127 23.19 18.52 0.40
C PRO A 127 22.55 18.25 1.76
N MET A 128 21.22 18.32 1.81
CA MET A 128 20.46 18.26 3.04
C MET A 128 20.05 16.81 3.24
N ASN A 129 20.48 16.22 4.34
CA ASN A 129 20.10 14.85 4.66
C ASN A 129 18.59 14.77 4.90
N VAL A 130 17.98 13.60 4.65
CA VAL A 130 16.54 13.37 4.90
C VAL A 130 16.16 13.73 6.34
N ARG A 131 17.04 13.43 7.31
CA ARG A 131 16.86 13.81 8.72
C ARG A 131 16.70 15.32 8.88
N ASP A 132 17.58 16.08 8.26
CA ASP A 132 17.60 17.54 8.36
C ASP A 132 16.38 18.11 7.64
N ALA A 133 16.00 17.56 6.49
CA ALA A 133 14.80 17.95 5.77
C ALA A 133 13.52 17.71 6.58
N LEU A 134 13.38 16.52 7.18
CA LEU A 134 12.22 16.16 7.99
C LEU A 134 12.11 17.02 9.25
N TRP A 135 13.23 17.27 9.93
CA TRP A 135 13.24 18.01 11.19
C TRP A 135 13.19 19.53 11.00
N SER A 136 13.87 20.08 10.00
CA SER A 136 13.94 21.54 9.82
C SER A 136 12.77 22.09 8.99
N LEU A 137 12.40 21.41 7.90
CA LEU A 137 11.33 21.86 7.00
C LEU A 137 9.97 21.22 7.31
N ARG A 138 9.93 19.94 7.72
CA ARG A 138 8.68 19.17 7.85
C ARG A 138 8.31 18.75 9.28
N ARG A 139 8.84 19.42 10.31
CA ARG A 139 8.54 19.09 11.72
C ARG A 139 7.05 19.06 12.05
N LEU A 140 6.25 19.94 11.45
CA LEU A 140 4.80 19.97 11.68
C LEU A 140 4.10 18.75 11.09
N ASP A 141 4.56 18.26 9.93
CA ASP A 141 4.05 17.04 9.29
C ASP A 141 4.35 15.81 10.19
N LEU A 142 5.57 15.73 10.74
CA LEU A 142 5.94 14.68 11.70
C LEU A 142 5.07 14.69 12.97
N LEU A 143 4.80 15.87 13.55
CA LEU A 143 3.91 15.99 14.70
C LEU A 143 2.48 15.57 14.35
N GLY A 144 1.98 15.96 13.16
CA GLY A 144 0.69 15.53 12.66
C GLY A 144 0.60 14.00 12.52
N GLN A 145 1.61 13.38 11.91
CA GLN A 145 1.69 11.92 11.76
C GLN A 145 1.71 11.21 13.12
N LEU A 146 2.47 11.72 14.09
CA LEU A 146 2.50 11.18 15.44
C LEU A 146 1.11 11.23 16.11
N LEU A 147 0.41 12.36 15.99
CA LEU A 147 -0.96 12.49 16.50
C LEU A 147 -1.92 11.51 15.83
N VAL A 148 -1.84 11.35 14.50
CA VAL A 148 -2.65 10.38 13.76
C VAL A 148 -2.37 8.94 14.21
N ILE A 149 -1.11 8.59 14.47
CA ILE A 149 -0.75 7.27 15.02
C ILE A 149 -1.37 7.07 16.40
N PHE A 150 -1.29 8.06 17.30
CA PHE A 150 -1.95 7.98 18.61
C PHE A 150 -3.46 7.79 18.49
N VAL A 151 -4.12 8.59 17.64
CA VAL A 151 -5.56 8.46 17.37
C VAL A 151 -5.89 7.07 16.84
N GLY A 152 -5.09 6.54 15.90
CA GLY A 152 -5.25 5.19 15.38
C GLY A 152 -5.15 4.11 16.46
N VAL A 153 -4.14 4.19 17.32
CA VAL A 153 -3.93 3.23 18.43
C VAL A 153 -5.09 3.28 19.43
N PHE A 154 -5.49 4.47 19.89
CA PHE A 154 -6.62 4.61 20.81
C PHE A 154 -7.94 4.17 20.17
N GLY A 155 -8.14 4.46 18.88
CA GLY A 155 -9.31 4.01 18.12
C GLY A 155 -9.43 2.50 18.11
N VAL A 156 -8.32 1.79 17.84
CA VAL A 156 -8.27 0.31 17.89
C VAL A 156 -8.55 -0.20 19.30
N VAL A 157 -7.92 0.35 20.34
CA VAL A 157 -8.13 -0.10 21.74
C VAL A 157 -9.58 0.10 22.19
N ILE A 158 -10.21 1.21 21.82
CA ILE A 158 -11.62 1.48 22.14
C ILE A 158 -12.55 0.53 21.38
N LEU A 159 -12.25 0.26 20.10
CA LEU A 159 -13.04 -0.65 19.26
C LEU A 159 -13.07 -2.08 19.82
N PHE A 160 -11.94 -2.57 20.33
CA PHE A 160 -11.82 -3.92 20.89
C PHE A 160 -12.18 -4.00 22.39
N LYS A 161 -12.63 -2.91 23.01
CA LYS A 161 -13.05 -2.92 24.42
C LYS A 161 -14.37 -3.66 24.58
N GLU A 162 -14.33 -4.84 25.17
CA GLU A 162 -15.54 -5.58 25.55
C GLU A 162 -16.36 -4.84 26.62
N LYS A 163 -17.68 -4.81 26.45
CA LYS A 163 -18.61 -4.23 27.42
C LYS A 163 -18.75 -5.20 28.61
N GLN A 164 -18.44 -4.75 29.82
CA GLN A 164 -18.69 -5.53 31.03
C GLN A 164 -20.20 -5.71 31.26
N PRO A 165 -20.68 -6.90 31.65
CA PRO A 165 -22.12 -7.21 31.77
C PRO A 165 -22.82 -6.61 33.01
N ALA A 166 -22.43 -5.42 33.47
CA ALA A 166 -22.85 -4.88 34.78
C ALA A 166 -24.13 -4.02 34.76
N GLU A 167 -24.82 -3.85 33.64
CA GLU A 167 -26.04 -3.00 33.55
C GLU A 167 -27.34 -3.77 33.28
N ALA A 168 -27.29 -5.07 32.97
CA ALA A 168 -28.51 -5.87 32.73
C ALA A 168 -29.27 -6.25 34.03
N GLY A 169 -28.62 -6.13 35.20
CA GLY A 169 -29.20 -6.54 36.50
C GLY A 169 -29.97 -5.45 37.26
N LYS A 170 -30.02 -4.20 36.76
CA LYS A 170 -30.65 -3.07 37.48
C LYS A 170 -32.02 -2.67 36.94
N GLU A 171 -32.41 -3.10 35.73
CA GLU A 171 -33.74 -2.83 35.17
C GLU A 171 -34.80 -3.88 35.55
N ALA A 172 -34.40 -5.07 36.00
CA ALA A 172 -35.33 -6.12 36.43
C ALA A 172 -35.86 -5.95 37.87
N VAL A 173 -35.47 -4.87 38.58
CA VAL A 173 -35.84 -4.62 39.99
C VAL A 173 -36.54 -3.27 40.17
N LYS A 174 -37.17 -2.75 39.11
CA LYS A 174 -38.02 -1.56 39.19
C LYS A 174 -39.38 -1.84 38.55
#